data_AF-A0A7S0E960-F1
#
_entry.id   AF-A0A7S0E960-F1
#
_cell.length_a   1.000
_cell.length_b   1.000
_cell.length_c   1.000
_cell.angle_alpha   90.00
_cell.angle_beta   90.00
_cell.angle_gamma   90.00
#
_symmetry.space_group_name_H-M   'P 1'
#
loop_
_entity.id
_entity.type
_entity.pdbx_description
1 polymer ?
#
loop_
_entity_poly.entity_id
_entity_poly.type
_entity_poly.pdbx_seq_one_letter_code
_entity_poly.pdbx_strand_id
1 'polypeptide(L)'
;MNAPMADGKSVARPYNPISSNAQLGSFDLLVKVYPEGKVSRYIDALKPGDRVSFKQVKPNLKPFRYPFGKASITMVAGGTGVAPMMQALHPLLSTPGDSTRVRLLYGNLSPADIMLKKELDALALQHPDRLEVHYVVGSSADDISYRLGGHGWEGESGWIDEDKLKRLAFPPAADTVLWLCGVDDMYKSLAGSRLKALAPGSVLARLGYSEDMVWRS
;
A
#
# COMPACT_ATOMS: atom_id res chain seq x y z
N MET A 1 -6.87 6.11 14.86
CA MET A 1 -7.30 5.45 16.12
C MET A 1 -6.55 6.05 17.29
N ASN A 2 -7.23 6.32 18.41
CA ASN A 2 -6.62 6.83 19.63
C ASN A 2 -6.59 5.72 20.69
N ALA A 3 -5.41 5.32 21.14
CA ALA A 3 -5.25 4.38 22.25
C ALA A 3 -5.02 5.16 23.56
N PRO A 4 -5.84 4.96 24.61
CA PRO A 4 -5.57 5.50 25.94
C PRO A 4 -4.39 4.76 26.58
N MET A 5 -3.47 5.49 27.20
CA MET A 5 -2.31 4.94 27.91
C MET A 5 -2.49 5.06 29.42
N ALA A 6 -1.75 4.24 30.19
CA ALA A 6 -1.83 4.19 31.64
C ALA A 6 -1.42 5.51 32.34
N ASP A 7 -0.63 6.37 31.67
CA ASP A 7 -0.18 7.67 32.18
C ASP A 7 -1.21 8.81 31.93
N GLY A 8 -2.43 8.46 31.50
CA GLY A 8 -3.49 9.41 31.17
C GLY A 8 -3.31 10.11 29.81
N LYS A 9 -2.22 9.84 29.07
CA LYS A 9 -2.04 10.35 27.71
C LYS A 9 -2.69 9.41 26.70
N SER A 10 -2.91 9.91 25.48
CA SER A 10 -3.37 9.09 24.35
C SER A 10 -2.31 9.05 23.25
N VAL A 11 -2.15 7.89 22.64
CA VAL A 11 -1.32 7.70 21.45
C VAL A 11 -2.23 7.54 20.25
N ALA A 12 -2.11 8.46 19.29
CA ALA A 12 -2.83 8.38 18.03
C ALA A 12 -1.96 7.74 16.94
N ARG A 13 -2.59 6.89 16.11
CA ARG A 13 -2.00 6.37 14.87
C ARG A 13 -2.99 6.49 13.70
N PRO A 14 -2.51 6.87 12.51
CA PRO A 14 -3.32 6.85 11.30
C PRO A 14 -3.57 5.39 10.87
N TYR A 15 -4.77 5.13 10.35
CA TYR A 15 -5.16 3.88 9.70
C TYR A 15 -6.06 4.24 8.51
N ASN A 16 -5.88 3.56 7.39
CA ASN A 16 -6.78 3.65 6.24
C ASN A 16 -7.81 2.54 6.35
N PRO A 17 -9.11 2.85 6.32
CA PRO A 17 -10.14 1.85 6.13
C PRO A 17 -9.92 1.09 4.81
N ILE A 18 -10.12 -0.22 4.85
CA ILE A 18 -10.06 -1.09 3.65
C ILE A 18 -11.45 -1.37 3.06
N SER A 19 -12.51 -0.99 3.76
CA SER A 19 -13.89 -1.11 3.31
C SER A 19 -14.23 -0.07 2.23
N SER A 20 -15.15 -0.43 1.34
CA SER A 20 -15.70 0.50 0.34
C SER A 20 -16.55 1.58 1.01
N ASN A 21 -16.64 2.77 0.37
CA ASN A 21 -17.56 3.83 0.80
C ASN A 21 -19.05 3.42 0.67
N ALA A 22 -19.35 2.34 -0.04
CA ALA A 22 -20.70 1.76 -0.09
C ALA A 22 -21.11 1.04 1.21
N GLN A 23 -20.15 0.71 2.09
CA GLN A 23 -20.43 0.09 3.38
C GLN A 23 -20.97 1.15 4.36
N LEU A 24 -22.28 1.14 4.58
CA LEU A 24 -22.95 2.10 5.44
C LEU A 24 -22.96 1.62 6.89
N GLY A 25 -22.63 2.53 7.82
CA GLY A 25 -22.72 2.30 9.27
C GLY A 25 -21.52 1.59 9.89
N SER A 26 -20.58 1.09 9.10
CA SER A 26 -19.34 0.47 9.58
C SER A 26 -18.17 0.72 8.62
N PHE A 27 -16.96 0.41 9.07
CA PHE A 27 -15.77 0.37 8.24
C PHE A 27 -14.79 -0.66 8.80
N ASP A 28 -13.96 -1.20 7.93
CA ASP A 28 -13.01 -2.24 8.30
C ASP A 28 -11.59 -1.70 8.29
N LEU A 29 -10.79 -2.10 9.29
CA LEU A 29 -9.37 -1.75 9.40
C LEU A 29 -8.52 -2.99 9.26
N LEU A 30 -7.50 -2.93 8.38
CA LEU A 30 -6.43 -3.90 8.36
C LEU A 30 -5.36 -3.50 9.39
N VAL A 31 -5.15 -4.32 10.42
CA VAL A 31 -4.19 -4.03 11.49
C VAL A 31 -3.23 -5.21 11.66
N LYS A 32 -1.94 -5.00 11.34
CA LYS A 32 -0.87 -5.93 11.76
C LYS A 32 -0.51 -5.63 13.21
N VAL A 33 -0.53 -6.67 14.05
CA VAL A 33 -0.19 -6.55 15.47
C VAL A 33 1.33 -6.67 15.63
N TYR A 34 1.95 -5.61 16.13
CA TYR A 34 3.36 -5.61 16.48
C TYR A 34 3.52 -5.82 17.98
N PRO A 35 4.46 -6.68 18.44
CA PRO A 35 4.68 -6.93 19.87
C PRO A 35 4.87 -5.65 20.69
N GLU A 36 5.72 -4.73 20.20
CA GLU A 36 6.00 -3.44 20.83
C GLU A 36 5.03 -2.31 20.40
N GLY A 37 4.00 -2.64 19.62
CA GLY A 37 3.10 -1.68 19.01
C GLY A 37 2.01 -1.21 19.96
N LYS A 38 2.16 -0.02 20.56
CA LYS A 38 1.18 0.53 21.53
C LYS A 38 -0.26 0.53 21.04
N VAL A 39 -0.53 1.06 19.84
CA VAL A 39 -1.90 1.16 19.30
C VAL A 39 -2.40 -0.16 18.71
N SER A 40 -1.53 -0.95 18.07
CA SER A 40 -1.93 -2.24 17.52
C SER A 40 -2.27 -3.25 18.62
N ARG A 41 -1.52 -3.27 19.73
CA ARG A 41 -1.82 -4.10 20.91
C ARG A 41 -3.08 -3.65 21.63
N TYR A 42 -3.32 -2.34 21.69
CA TYR A 42 -4.59 -1.82 22.19
C TYR A 42 -5.77 -2.33 21.35
N ILE A 43 -5.68 -2.26 20.01
CA ILE A 43 -6.74 -2.75 19.12
C ILE A 43 -6.94 -4.26 19.26
N ASP A 44 -5.86 -5.03 19.35
CA ASP A 44 -5.86 -6.49 19.53
C ASP A 44 -6.51 -6.94 20.86
N ALA A 45 -6.50 -6.09 21.87
CA ALA A 45 -7.12 -6.35 23.17
C ALA A 45 -8.62 -5.99 23.24
N LEU A 46 -9.16 -5.30 22.23
CA LEU A 46 -10.56 -4.91 22.19
C LEU A 46 -11.47 -6.11 21.98
N LYS A 47 -12.66 -6.03 22.57
CA LYS A 47 -13.73 -7.01 22.39
C LYS A 47 -14.89 -6.38 21.62
N PRO A 48 -15.69 -7.18 20.89
CA PRO A 48 -16.93 -6.70 20.31
C PRO A 48 -17.80 -5.99 21.35
N GLY A 49 -18.25 -4.76 21.03
CA GLY A 49 -19.00 -3.88 21.95
C GLY A 49 -18.15 -2.78 22.60
N ASP A 50 -16.82 -2.92 22.60
CA ASP A 50 -15.93 -1.88 23.12
C ASP A 50 -16.00 -0.61 22.26
N ARG A 51 -15.90 0.55 22.90
CA ARG A 51 -15.92 1.85 22.24
C ARG A 51 -14.50 2.36 22.04
N VAL A 52 -14.19 2.77 20.81
CA VAL A 52 -12.88 3.36 20.49
C VAL A 52 -13.07 4.79 20.01
N SER A 53 -12.22 5.67 20.54
CA SER A 53 -12.13 7.03 20.03
C SER A 53 -11.26 7.09 18.78
N PHE A 54 -11.77 7.72 17.73
CA PHE A 54 -11.00 8.05 16.56
C PHE A 54 -11.36 9.46 16.09
N LYS A 55 -10.45 10.05 15.32
CA LYS A 55 -10.66 11.34 14.68
C LYS A 55 -10.18 11.23 13.25
N GLN A 56 -10.82 11.98 12.37
CA GLN A 56 -10.25 12.25 11.07
C GLN A 56 -8.96 13.03 11.30
N VAL A 57 -7.85 12.51 10.81
CA VAL A 57 -6.61 13.28 10.75
C VAL A 57 -6.75 14.21 9.56
N LYS A 58 -6.27 15.46 9.66
CA LYS A 58 -6.15 16.32 8.47
C LYS A 58 -5.46 15.47 7.39
N PRO A 59 -5.98 15.43 6.16
CA PRO A 59 -5.40 14.55 5.16
C PRO A 59 -3.91 14.89 5.02
N ASN A 60 -3.04 13.96 5.42
CA ASN A 60 -1.64 13.95 4.96
C ASN A 60 -1.57 13.63 3.45
N LEU A 61 -2.72 13.39 2.84
CA LEU A 61 -2.97 13.08 1.46
C LEU A 61 -3.41 14.37 0.73
N LYS A 62 -2.49 15.04 0.02
CA LYS A 62 -2.85 15.88 -1.14
C LYS A 62 -3.76 15.06 -2.11
N PRO A 63 -4.52 15.66 -3.04
CA PRO A 63 -5.92 15.30 -3.37
C PRO A 63 -6.18 13.82 -3.77
N PHE A 64 -6.15 12.90 -2.81
CA PHE A 64 -6.66 11.53 -2.97
C PHE A 64 -8.17 11.53 -2.76
N ARG A 65 -8.88 12.20 -3.65
CA ARG A 65 -10.32 12.02 -3.75
C ARG A 65 -10.60 11.51 -5.14
N TYR A 66 -11.27 10.38 -5.21
CA TYR A 66 -11.88 9.93 -6.44
C TYR A 66 -12.81 11.04 -6.99
N PRO A 67 -12.79 11.35 -8.30
CA PRO A 67 -11.99 10.72 -9.35
C PRO A 67 -10.51 11.17 -9.36
N PHE A 68 -9.60 10.23 -9.63
CA PHE A 68 -8.14 10.50 -9.59
C PHE A 68 -7.59 11.17 -10.85
N GLY A 69 -8.29 11.05 -11.98
CA GLY A 69 -7.93 11.76 -13.23
C GLY A 69 -6.60 11.32 -13.84
N LYS A 70 -6.29 10.02 -13.80
CA LYS A 70 -5.07 9.44 -14.40
C LYS A 70 -5.43 8.22 -15.22
N ALA A 71 -4.75 8.02 -16.35
CA ALA A 71 -4.96 6.85 -17.20
C ALA A 71 -4.32 5.60 -16.60
N SER A 72 -3.17 5.78 -15.94
CA SER A 72 -2.35 4.69 -15.41
C SER A 72 -1.88 4.99 -13.99
N ILE A 73 -2.08 4.05 -13.08
CA ILE A 73 -1.65 4.15 -11.69
C ILE A 73 -0.77 2.96 -11.35
N THR A 74 0.48 3.22 -10.96
CA THR A 74 1.32 2.21 -10.31
C THR A 74 1.19 2.36 -8.80
N MET A 75 0.74 1.31 -8.11
CA MET A 75 0.72 1.24 -6.65
C MET A 75 1.90 0.40 -6.17
N VAL A 76 2.69 0.93 -5.25
CA VAL A 76 3.81 0.23 -4.60
C VAL A 76 3.51 0.17 -3.11
N ALA A 77 3.22 -1.04 -2.63
CA ALA A 77 2.84 -1.30 -1.26
C ALA A 77 3.85 -2.19 -0.55
N GLY A 78 4.11 -1.92 0.73
CA GLY A 78 4.88 -2.80 1.61
C GLY A 78 4.11 -3.14 2.88
N GLY A 79 3.92 -4.43 3.18
CA GLY A 79 3.20 -4.88 4.38
C GLY A 79 1.81 -4.26 4.52
N THR A 80 1.53 -3.52 5.59
CA THR A 80 0.22 -2.86 5.80
C THR A 80 -0.02 -1.65 4.90
N GLY A 81 0.99 -1.22 4.12
CA GLY A 81 0.85 -0.16 3.11
C GLY A 81 -0.11 -0.50 1.97
N VAL A 82 -0.63 -1.74 1.91
CA VAL A 82 -1.71 -2.14 0.99
C VAL A 82 -3.06 -1.53 1.35
N ALA A 83 -3.29 -1.13 2.61
CA ALA A 83 -4.56 -0.59 3.06
C ALA A 83 -5.05 0.65 2.26
N PRO A 84 -4.23 1.71 2.05
CA PRO A 84 -4.63 2.81 1.18
C PRO A 84 -4.83 2.40 -0.28
N MET A 85 -4.11 1.38 -0.76
CA MET A 85 -4.26 0.86 -2.13
C MET A 85 -5.62 0.19 -2.30
N MET A 86 -5.98 -0.69 -1.37
CA MET A 86 -7.28 -1.36 -1.33
C MET A 86 -8.43 -0.35 -1.28
N GLN A 87 -8.30 0.69 -0.47
CA GLN A 87 -9.30 1.77 -0.38
C GLN A 87 -9.54 2.44 -1.74
N ALA A 88 -8.49 2.68 -2.52
CA ALA A 88 -8.58 3.35 -3.80
C ALA A 88 -9.03 2.43 -4.94
N LEU A 89 -8.72 1.13 -4.86
CA LEU A 89 -9.17 0.13 -5.84
C LEU A 89 -10.70 0.04 -5.90
N HIS A 90 -11.40 0.21 -4.78
CA HIS A 90 -12.87 0.16 -4.73
C HIS A 90 -13.53 1.08 -5.77
N PRO A 91 -13.37 2.42 -5.73
CA PRO A 91 -14.01 3.28 -6.72
C PRO A 91 -13.38 3.17 -8.12
N LEU A 92 -12.07 2.88 -8.24
CA LEU A 92 -11.43 2.67 -9.53
C LEU A 92 -12.10 1.55 -10.31
N LEU A 93 -12.35 0.41 -9.65
CA LEU A 93 -12.84 -0.80 -10.33
C LEU A 93 -14.36 -0.90 -10.39
N SER A 94 -15.08 -0.29 -9.45
CA SER A 94 -16.55 -0.37 -9.40
C SER A 94 -17.30 0.75 -10.13
N THR A 95 -16.64 1.88 -10.47
CA THR A 95 -17.32 3.01 -11.12
C THR A 95 -17.49 2.76 -12.63
N PRO A 96 -18.72 2.77 -13.17
CA PRO A 96 -18.94 2.65 -14.61
C PRO A 96 -18.29 3.78 -15.40
N GLY A 97 -17.62 3.43 -16.50
CA GLY A 97 -16.93 4.40 -17.38
C GLY A 97 -15.52 4.78 -16.94
N ASP A 98 -15.07 4.36 -15.75
CA ASP A 98 -13.67 4.48 -15.38
C ASP A 98 -12.83 3.46 -16.16
N SER A 99 -11.83 3.94 -16.89
CA SER A 99 -10.93 3.11 -17.69
C SER A 99 -9.50 3.10 -17.17
N THR A 100 -9.27 3.62 -15.96
CA THR A 100 -7.94 3.68 -15.34
C THR A 100 -7.37 2.26 -15.22
N ARG A 101 -6.12 2.09 -15.65
CA ARG A 101 -5.36 0.85 -15.46
C ARG A 101 -4.48 0.97 -14.22
N VAL A 102 -4.40 -0.11 -13.46
CA VAL A 102 -3.71 -0.17 -12.18
C VAL A 102 -2.75 -1.35 -12.16
N ARG A 103 -1.51 -1.09 -11.73
CA ARG A 103 -0.53 -2.14 -11.42
C ARG A 103 -0.11 -2.03 -9.98
N LEU A 104 -0.31 -3.08 -9.20
CA LEU A 104 0.08 -3.14 -7.79
C LEU A 104 1.31 -4.01 -7.63
N LEU A 105 2.45 -3.43 -7.24
CA LEU A 105 3.60 -4.16 -6.73
C LEU A 105 3.48 -4.23 -5.20
N TYR A 106 3.34 -5.44 -4.66
CA TYR A 106 3.09 -5.66 -3.24
C TYR A 106 4.19 -6.49 -2.57
N GLY A 107 5.01 -5.81 -1.76
CA GLY A 107 6.17 -6.36 -1.05
C GLY A 107 5.87 -6.87 0.36
N ASN A 108 6.26 -8.12 0.64
CA ASN A 108 6.11 -8.78 1.94
C ASN A 108 7.38 -9.59 2.30
N LEU A 109 7.52 -10.04 3.55
CA LEU A 109 8.69 -10.83 3.97
C LEU A 109 8.63 -12.29 3.48
N SER A 110 7.42 -12.84 3.45
CA SER A 110 7.14 -14.21 3.02
C SER A 110 5.78 -14.29 2.32
N PRO A 111 5.49 -15.37 1.57
CA PRO A 111 4.16 -15.61 1.01
C PRO A 111 3.04 -15.61 2.06
N ALA A 112 3.33 -16.10 3.27
CA ALA A 112 2.38 -16.13 4.38
C ALA A 112 2.05 -14.74 4.95
N ASP A 113 2.92 -13.75 4.71
CA ASP A 113 2.71 -12.36 5.16
C ASP A 113 1.82 -11.53 4.22
N ILE A 114 1.41 -12.07 3.06
CA ILE A 114 0.62 -11.34 2.06
C ILE A 114 -0.82 -11.19 2.56
N MET A 115 -1.11 -10.02 3.14
CA MET A 115 -2.45 -9.66 3.59
C MET A 115 -3.35 -9.36 2.39
N LEU A 116 -4.64 -9.66 2.49
CA LEU A 116 -5.64 -9.42 1.44
C LEU A 116 -5.35 -10.15 0.11
N LYS A 117 -4.53 -11.21 0.12
CA LYS A 117 -4.15 -11.90 -1.12
C LYS A 117 -5.37 -12.42 -1.89
N LYS A 118 -6.32 -13.07 -1.19
CA LYS A 118 -7.50 -13.66 -1.83
C LYS A 118 -8.40 -12.58 -2.45
N GLU A 119 -8.54 -11.46 -1.75
CA GLU A 119 -9.32 -10.30 -2.17
C GLU A 119 -8.68 -9.62 -3.39
N LEU A 120 -7.36 -9.42 -3.38
CA LEU A 120 -6.62 -8.86 -4.50
C LEU A 120 -6.63 -9.78 -5.73
N ASP A 121 -6.43 -11.08 -5.54
CA ASP A 121 -6.51 -12.08 -6.61
C ASP A 121 -7.92 -12.09 -7.24
N ALA A 122 -8.97 -12.03 -6.42
CA ALA A 122 -10.34 -11.97 -6.89
C ALA A 122 -10.64 -10.69 -7.69
N LEU A 123 -10.15 -9.53 -7.22
CA LEU A 123 -10.28 -8.27 -7.95
C LEU A 123 -9.53 -8.31 -9.29
N ALA A 124 -8.32 -8.84 -9.33
CA ALA A 124 -7.54 -8.96 -10.56
C ALA A 124 -8.24 -9.89 -11.56
N LEU A 125 -8.82 -11.01 -11.08
CA LEU A 125 -9.60 -11.93 -11.91
C LEU A 125 -10.90 -11.29 -12.46
N GLN A 126 -11.55 -10.44 -11.67
CA GLN A 126 -12.76 -9.71 -12.09
C GLN A 126 -12.45 -8.57 -13.08
N HIS A 127 -11.24 -8.03 -13.04
CA HIS A 127 -10.82 -6.86 -13.83
C HIS A 127 -9.48 -7.08 -14.56
N PRO A 128 -9.34 -8.13 -15.38
CA PRO A 128 -8.05 -8.54 -15.94
C PRO A 128 -7.41 -7.49 -16.87
N ASP A 129 -8.22 -6.64 -17.51
CA ASP A 129 -7.72 -5.57 -18.39
C ASP A 129 -7.32 -4.29 -17.62
N ARG A 130 -7.69 -4.21 -16.34
CA ARG A 130 -7.59 -2.98 -15.53
C ARG A 130 -6.76 -3.12 -14.26
N LEU A 131 -6.59 -4.33 -13.72
CA LEU A 131 -5.80 -4.57 -12.51
C LEU A 131 -4.81 -5.72 -12.72
N GLU A 132 -3.52 -5.43 -12.64
CA GLU A 132 -2.45 -6.42 -12.53
C GLU A 132 -1.83 -6.34 -11.13
N VAL A 133 -1.65 -7.48 -10.46
CA VAL A 133 -1.05 -7.56 -9.12
C VAL A 133 0.22 -8.40 -9.19
N HIS A 134 1.34 -7.80 -8.76
CA HIS A 134 2.65 -8.42 -8.70
C HIS A 134 3.08 -8.54 -7.24
N TYR A 135 3.11 -9.77 -6.73
CA TYR A 135 3.61 -10.03 -5.39
C TYR A 135 5.13 -10.16 -5.39
N VAL A 136 5.77 -9.56 -4.39
CA VAL A 136 7.22 -9.56 -4.20
C VAL A 136 7.52 -10.01 -2.78
N VAL A 137 8.35 -11.04 -2.59
CA VAL A 137 8.67 -11.56 -1.25
C VAL A 137 10.17 -11.65 -1.01
N GLY A 138 10.62 -11.16 0.15
CA GLY A 138 12.02 -11.28 0.54
C GLY A 138 12.36 -10.46 1.77
N SER A 139 13.36 -10.93 2.51
CA SER A 139 13.87 -10.28 3.72
C SER A 139 14.94 -9.23 3.42
N SER A 140 15.61 -9.32 2.27
CA SER A 140 16.60 -8.35 1.78
C SER A 140 16.51 -8.17 0.26
N ALA A 141 17.27 -7.21 -0.29
CA ALA A 141 17.32 -6.99 -1.74
C ALA A 141 17.83 -8.22 -2.51
N ASP A 142 18.85 -8.90 -1.98
CA ASP A 142 19.50 -10.06 -2.59
C ASP A 142 18.87 -11.40 -2.15
N ASP A 143 17.73 -11.36 -1.45
CA ASP A 143 17.04 -12.55 -0.99
C ASP A 143 16.41 -13.31 -2.18
N ILE A 144 17.16 -14.27 -2.70
CA ILE A 144 16.75 -15.16 -3.78
C ILE A 144 16.20 -16.50 -3.27
N SER A 145 15.99 -16.66 -1.96
CA SER A 145 15.56 -17.93 -1.36
C SER A 145 14.26 -18.45 -1.98
N TYR A 146 13.28 -17.56 -2.21
CA TYR A 146 12.01 -17.89 -2.84
C TYR A 146 12.09 -18.11 -4.36
N ARG A 147 13.19 -17.72 -5.02
CA ARG A 147 13.43 -18.01 -6.45
C ARG A 147 14.10 -19.36 -6.65
N LEU A 148 14.96 -19.78 -5.70
CA LEU A 148 15.79 -20.98 -5.83
C LEU A 148 15.22 -22.19 -5.10
N GLY A 149 14.39 -22.00 -4.07
CA GLY A 149 13.80 -23.10 -3.31
C GLY A 149 12.46 -23.52 -3.90
N GLY A 150 12.24 -24.83 -4.04
CA GLY A 150 11.00 -25.46 -4.54
C GLY A 150 9.78 -25.26 -3.63
N HIS A 151 9.53 -24.02 -3.22
CA HIS A 151 8.46 -23.57 -2.34
C HIS A 151 7.17 -23.25 -3.09
N GLY A 152 7.13 -23.47 -4.41
CA GLY A 152 5.97 -23.17 -5.26
C GLY A 152 5.67 -21.67 -5.38
N TRP A 153 6.68 -20.81 -5.18
CA TRP A 153 6.52 -19.37 -5.32
C TRP A 153 6.68 -18.95 -6.78
N GLU A 154 5.63 -18.34 -7.34
CA GLU A 154 5.59 -17.88 -8.74
C GLU A 154 5.76 -16.36 -8.88
N GLY A 155 5.81 -15.62 -7.77
CA GLY A 155 6.01 -14.17 -7.78
C GLY A 155 7.48 -13.76 -7.82
N GLU A 156 7.72 -12.47 -7.58
CA GLU A 156 9.06 -11.90 -7.55
C GLU A 156 9.74 -12.17 -6.19
N SER A 157 11.08 -12.29 -6.19
CA SER A 157 11.88 -12.48 -4.98
C SER A 157 12.73 -11.26 -4.65
N GLY A 158 13.05 -11.09 -3.37
CA GLY A 158 13.86 -9.98 -2.85
C GLY A 158 13.01 -8.75 -2.54
N TRP A 159 13.63 -7.56 -2.58
CA TRP A 159 12.90 -6.30 -2.43
C TRP A 159 12.37 -5.78 -3.78
N ILE A 160 11.38 -4.88 -3.70
CA ILE A 160 11.02 -4.05 -4.84
C ILE A 160 12.20 -3.13 -5.15
N ASP A 161 12.78 -3.30 -6.34
CA ASP A 161 13.99 -2.63 -6.79
C ASP A 161 13.76 -1.93 -8.15
N GLU A 162 14.84 -1.38 -8.69
CA GLU A 162 14.81 -0.67 -9.97
C GLU A 162 14.44 -1.57 -11.15
N ASP A 163 14.90 -2.83 -11.18
CA ASP A 163 14.58 -3.76 -12.27
C ASP A 163 13.09 -4.11 -12.28
N LYS A 164 12.55 -4.49 -11.13
CA LYS A 164 11.13 -4.81 -10.99
C LYS A 164 10.26 -3.62 -11.33
N LEU A 165 10.63 -2.41 -10.91
CA LEU A 165 9.88 -1.21 -11.29
C LEU A 165 9.97 -0.94 -12.80
N LYS A 166 11.12 -1.13 -13.46
CA LYS A 166 11.24 -1.00 -14.92
C LYS A 166 10.32 -1.97 -15.67
N ARG A 167 10.23 -3.21 -15.21
CA ARG A 167 9.46 -4.26 -15.90
C ARG A 167 7.97 -4.18 -15.60
N LEU A 168 7.61 -3.88 -14.35
CA LEU A 168 6.26 -4.09 -13.82
C LEU A 168 5.50 -2.78 -13.61
N ALA A 169 6.15 -1.63 -13.40
CA ALA A 169 5.43 -0.36 -13.30
C ALA A 169 4.99 0.16 -14.68
N PHE A 170 4.03 1.07 -14.71
CA PHE A 170 3.86 1.94 -15.88
C PHE A 170 5.04 2.90 -15.98
N PRO A 171 5.59 3.19 -17.17
CA PRO A 171 6.65 4.18 -17.32
C PRO A 171 6.12 5.60 -16.99
N PRO A 172 7.01 6.53 -16.59
CA PRO A 172 6.62 7.91 -16.37
C PRO A 172 6.06 8.52 -17.66
N ALA A 173 4.89 9.14 -17.55
CA ALA A 173 4.16 9.83 -18.61
C ALA A 173 3.21 10.85 -17.99
N ALA A 174 2.67 11.78 -18.78
CA ALA A 174 1.81 12.85 -18.29
C ALA A 174 0.59 12.35 -17.48
N ASP A 175 -0.02 11.25 -17.93
CA ASP A 175 -1.20 10.63 -17.31
C ASP A 175 -0.89 9.38 -16.48
N THR A 176 0.38 9.21 -16.08
CA THR A 176 0.80 8.19 -15.13
C THR A 176 1.05 8.82 -13.76
N VAL A 177 0.71 8.09 -12.69
CA VAL A 177 1.12 8.40 -11.33
C VAL A 177 1.59 7.13 -10.62
N LEU A 178 2.54 7.28 -9.69
CA LEU A 178 2.99 6.22 -8.81
C LEU A 178 2.68 6.55 -7.36
N TRP A 179 2.04 5.62 -6.66
CA TRP A 179 1.70 5.73 -5.23
C TRP A 179 2.57 4.79 -4.42
N LEU A 180 3.17 5.31 -3.35
CA LEU A 180 4.11 4.58 -2.52
C LEU A 180 3.65 4.61 -1.06
N CYS A 181 3.40 3.42 -0.49
CA CYS A 181 3.12 3.27 0.93
C CYS A 181 3.75 2.01 1.52
N GLY A 182 4.52 2.10 2.60
CA GLY A 182 5.15 0.94 3.19
C GLY A 182 6.02 1.25 4.40
N VAL A 183 7.10 0.49 4.56
CA VAL A 183 8.09 0.67 5.63
C VAL A 183 9.12 1.75 5.26
N ASP A 184 9.77 2.35 6.26
CA ASP A 184 10.72 3.45 6.06
C ASP A 184 11.83 3.15 5.05
N ASP A 185 12.36 1.92 5.06
CA ASP A 185 13.43 1.51 4.14
C ASP A 185 12.97 1.45 2.68
N MET A 186 11.70 1.14 2.44
CA MET A 186 11.10 1.23 1.11
C MET A 186 11.10 2.68 0.62
N TYR A 187 10.73 3.65 1.46
CA TYR A 187 10.80 5.07 1.05
C TYR A 187 12.23 5.52 0.84
N LYS A 188 13.17 5.16 1.72
CA LYS A 188 14.59 5.53 1.59
C LYS A 188 15.16 5.04 0.27
N SER A 189 14.88 3.80 -0.10
CA SER A 189 15.33 3.20 -1.36
C SER A 189 14.65 3.84 -2.58
N LEU A 190 13.32 3.86 -2.59
CA LEU A 190 12.58 4.19 -3.80
C LEU A 190 12.43 5.68 -4.05
N ALA A 191 12.30 6.49 -3.01
CA ALA A 191 12.02 7.93 -3.11
C ALA A 191 12.98 8.84 -2.30
N GLY A 192 13.85 8.25 -1.47
CA GLY A 192 14.72 8.95 -0.51
C GLY A 192 14.02 9.35 0.79
N SER A 193 12.77 9.82 0.74
CA SER A 193 12.00 10.20 1.94
C SER A 193 10.50 10.07 1.71
N ARG A 194 9.77 9.80 2.80
CA ARG A 194 8.30 9.91 2.81
C ARG A 194 7.80 11.35 2.74
N LEU A 195 8.50 12.30 3.37
CA LEU A 195 7.98 13.66 3.65
C LEU A 195 8.66 14.78 2.86
N LYS A 196 9.83 14.51 2.28
CA LYS A 196 10.60 15.48 1.48
C LYS A 196 10.36 15.23 -0.01
N ALA A 197 10.74 16.20 -0.85
CA ALA A 197 10.76 16.01 -2.29
C ALA A 197 11.56 14.77 -2.69
N LEU A 198 11.23 14.23 -3.86
CA LEU A 198 11.85 13.06 -4.46
C LEU A 198 13.34 13.29 -4.59
N ALA A 199 14.13 12.39 -4.00
CA ALA A 199 15.58 12.54 -4.03
C ALA A 199 16.11 12.26 -5.45
N PRO A 200 16.97 13.13 -6.04
CA PRO A 200 17.49 12.93 -7.40
C PRO A 200 18.22 11.61 -7.64
N GLY A 201 18.83 11.04 -6.59
CA GLY A 201 19.50 9.74 -6.64
C GLY A 201 18.62 8.56 -6.24
N SER A 202 17.33 8.73 -5.99
CA SER A 202 16.42 7.63 -5.66
C SER A 202 16.11 6.76 -6.87
N VAL A 203 15.62 5.53 -6.66
CA VAL A 203 15.23 4.63 -7.76
C VAL A 203 14.22 5.31 -8.68
N LEU A 204 13.15 5.90 -8.14
CA LEU A 204 12.10 6.52 -8.95
C LEU A 204 12.62 7.72 -9.76
N ALA A 205 13.51 8.54 -9.20
CA ALA A 205 14.13 9.64 -9.95
C ALA A 205 15.00 9.12 -11.11
N ARG A 206 15.79 8.05 -10.91
CA ARG A 206 16.58 7.42 -11.98
C ARG A 206 15.71 6.81 -13.08
N LEU A 207 14.51 6.38 -12.74
CA LEU A 207 13.52 5.88 -13.69
C LEU A 207 12.79 7.01 -14.46
N GLY A 208 13.06 8.28 -14.14
CA GLY A 208 12.48 9.43 -14.84
C GLY A 208 11.16 9.93 -14.24
N TYR A 209 10.76 9.45 -13.05
CA TYR A 209 9.62 10.04 -12.35
C TYR A 209 9.98 11.40 -11.77
N SER A 210 9.07 12.36 -11.90
CA SER A 210 9.15 13.67 -11.24
C SER A 210 8.35 13.68 -9.92
N GLU A 211 8.58 14.70 -9.09
CA GLU A 211 7.90 14.86 -7.79
C GLU A 211 6.37 14.84 -7.91
N ASP A 212 5.80 15.43 -8.96
CA ASP A 212 4.36 15.49 -9.20
C ASP A 212 3.76 14.14 -9.64
N MET A 213 4.59 13.23 -10.16
CA MET A 213 4.21 11.87 -10.52
C MET A 213 4.29 10.88 -9.35
N VAL A 214 4.96 11.22 -8.24
CA VAL A 214 5.19 10.29 -7.12
C VAL A 214 4.49 10.74 -5.86
N TRP A 215 3.49 9.96 -5.44
CA TRP A 215 2.73 10.24 -4.23
C TRP A 215 3.12 9.27 -3.12
N ARG A 216 3.26 9.79 -1.91
CA ARG A 216 3.70 9.04 -0.73
C ARG A 216 2.69 9.22 0.40
N SER A 217 2.27 8.13 1.01
CA SER A 217 1.41 8.13 2.20
C SER A 217 2.18 7.85 3.47
#